data_AF-M1YFG2-F1
#
_entry.id   AF-M1YFG2-F1
#
_cell.length_a   1.000
_cell.length_b   1.000
_cell.length_c   1.000
_cell.angle_alpha   90.00
_cell.angle_beta   90.00
_cell.angle_gamma   90.00
#
_symmetry.space_group_name_H-M   'P 1'
#
loop_
_entity.id
_entity.type
_entity.pdbx_description
1 polymer ?
#
loop_
_entity_poly.entity_id
_entity_poly.type
_entity_poly.pdbx_seq_one_letter_code
_entity_poly.pdbx_strand_id
1 'polypeptide(L)'
;MWFNRKDCSFSFLRCLMLAGAALWLLGFPIVSQASTDSVEALIREGDAAFDKKEYPVAEKLYTQALELDPDNPRVMHSLAQVKTIFKKYDEALQLVNKVLAMPISGGRTVVVYRKGSSEGEEAELVDEIVLPPQRTNSNMRNYVDIKGNDPIPHYRLFFKEKNRMELVPQSVVTLKYKGVLRAVYQQVALLKTQVQKAMIAKAGSSGEGEMVTIKGGCFQMGSKQGTPAEQPVHEVCVDSFQMDKYEVTQARFQAVMDRNPSDHIGANLPVESITWNEASQYCEKQGKRLPTEAEWEYAARGGTQTHFYWGDTVKGNEANFCDKACELNIRVAAIDDGFRTTAPVGQFKPNSYGLHDMAGNVAEWTADWMDENYYRSSPKDNPKGPRPLDNKVVRGGAWNTTAGFLRSSNRAAFLPDFRNPGVGFRCVKPMK
;
A
#
# COMPACT_ATOMS: atom_id res chain seq x y z
N MET A 1 -47.42 -54.39 32.84
CA MET A 1 -46.36 -54.78 33.80
C MET A 1 -46.03 -53.55 34.63
N TRP A 2 -46.02 -53.54 35.97
CA TRP A 2 -45.23 -54.37 36.90
C TRP A 2 -43.71 -54.18 36.68
N PHE A 3 -42.89 -53.73 37.64
CA PHE A 3 -43.14 -53.57 39.09
C PHE A 3 -42.23 -52.48 39.70
N ASN A 4 -42.74 -51.78 40.73
CA ASN A 4 -42.08 -51.32 41.99
C ASN A 4 -40.59 -50.87 42.02
N ARG A 5 -40.16 -49.88 42.82
CA ARG A 5 -40.67 -49.32 44.11
C ARG A 5 -40.15 -47.86 44.28
N LYS A 6 -40.93 -46.89 44.78
CA LYS A 6 -40.94 -46.31 46.18
C LYS A 6 -39.63 -45.60 46.60
N ASP A 7 -39.55 -44.54 47.43
CA ASP A 7 -40.40 -43.55 48.14
C ASP A 7 -39.39 -42.41 48.57
N CYS A 8 -39.64 -41.16 49.04
CA CYS A 8 -40.74 -40.17 49.13
C CYS A 8 -40.05 -38.81 49.49
N SER A 9 -40.19 -37.70 48.75
CA SER A 9 -41.23 -36.63 48.84
C SER A 9 -41.19 -35.68 50.06
N PHE A 10 -41.50 -34.38 49.83
CA PHE A 10 -41.59 -33.21 50.75
C PHE A 10 -40.25 -32.61 51.26
N SER A 11 -40.02 -31.29 51.44
CA SER A 11 -40.72 -29.98 51.26
C SER A 11 -40.88 -29.15 52.56
N PHE A 12 -40.97 -27.81 52.39
CA PHE A 12 -40.98 -26.71 53.38
C PHE A 12 -39.67 -26.51 54.19
N LEU A 13 -39.22 -25.33 54.67
CA LEU A 13 -39.40 -23.87 54.45
C LEU A 13 -39.43 -23.14 55.82
N ARG A 14 -38.42 -22.27 56.09
CA ARG A 14 -38.30 -21.29 57.21
C ARG A 14 -38.34 -21.83 58.67
N CYS A 15 -37.31 -21.52 59.48
CA CYS A 15 -37.33 -20.34 60.38
C CYS A 15 -35.99 -20.09 61.10
N LEU A 16 -35.88 -18.94 61.80
CA LEU A 16 -34.71 -18.47 62.54
C LEU A 16 -34.62 -19.07 63.96
N MET A 17 -33.40 -19.29 64.48
CA MET A 17 -32.78 -18.43 65.54
C MET A 17 -31.48 -19.01 66.16
N LEU A 18 -30.53 -18.10 66.44
CA LEU A 18 -29.55 -18.07 67.54
C LEU A 18 -28.84 -19.36 68.01
N ALA A 19 -27.51 -19.44 67.78
CA ALA A 19 -26.47 -19.33 68.84
C ALA A 19 -25.06 -19.70 68.32
N GLY A 20 -24.01 -19.19 68.98
CA GLY A 20 -22.61 -19.62 68.78
C GLY A 20 -21.70 -18.58 68.16
N ALA A 21 -20.60 -18.24 68.84
CA ALA A 21 -19.60 -17.29 68.37
C ALA A 21 -18.34 -18.01 67.83
N ALA A 22 -17.77 -17.50 66.74
CA ALA A 22 -16.43 -17.84 66.29
C ALA A 22 -15.81 -16.67 65.52
N LEU A 23 -14.65 -16.16 65.98
CA LEU A 23 -13.81 -15.29 65.14
C LEU A 23 -13.15 -16.15 64.08
N TRP A 24 -13.42 -15.87 62.81
CA TRP A 24 -12.53 -16.23 61.70
C TRP A 24 -12.38 -15.03 60.77
N LEU A 25 -11.28 -14.29 60.97
CA LEU A 25 -10.79 -13.31 60.00
C LEU A 25 -10.23 -14.09 58.81
N LEU A 26 -11.11 -14.53 57.91
CA LEU A 26 -10.72 -14.99 56.57
C LEU A 26 -10.25 -13.78 55.76
N GLY A 27 -8.98 -13.43 55.97
CA GLY A 27 -8.26 -12.56 55.06
C GLY A 27 -8.23 -13.23 53.69
N PHE A 28 -9.05 -12.71 52.77
CA PHE A 28 -8.88 -12.99 51.36
C PHE A 28 -7.42 -12.67 51.00
N PRO A 29 -6.70 -13.55 50.28
CA PRO A 29 -5.42 -13.16 49.73
C PRO A 29 -5.67 -12.01 48.77
N ILE A 30 -5.28 -10.80 49.18
CA ILE A 30 -5.18 -9.66 48.27
C ILE A 30 -4.17 -10.08 47.22
N VAL A 31 -4.66 -10.45 46.04
CA VAL A 31 -3.81 -10.68 44.87
C VAL A 31 -3.16 -9.35 44.57
N SER A 32 -1.92 -9.21 45.03
CA SER A 32 -1.13 -8.01 44.85
C SER A 32 -0.85 -7.84 43.36
N GLN A 33 -1.71 -7.10 42.68
CA GLN A 33 -1.41 -6.53 41.37
C GLN A 33 -0.34 -5.46 41.58
N ALA A 34 0.91 -5.91 41.74
CA ALA A 34 2.06 -5.04 41.66
C ALA A 34 2.06 -4.42 40.26
N SER A 35 1.76 -3.12 40.17
CA SER A 35 1.64 -2.37 38.93
C SER A 35 2.98 -2.34 38.17
N THR A 36 3.14 -3.29 37.25
CA THR A 36 4.31 -3.42 36.37
C THR A 36 4.08 -2.79 35.00
N ASP A 37 3.32 -1.69 34.97
CA ASP A 37 2.85 -0.99 33.77
C ASP A 37 3.98 -0.17 33.11
N SER A 38 5.09 -0.83 32.78
CA SER A 38 6.07 -0.28 31.84
C SER A 38 5.59 -0.51 30.41
N VAL A 39 5.94 0.41 29.52
CA VAL A 39 5.59 0.36 28.10
C VAL A 39 6.00 -0.98 27.47
N GLU A 40 7.21 -1.49 27.76
CA GLU A 40 7.68 -2.78 27.25
C GLU A 40 6.93 -3.99 27.84
N ALA A 41 6.39 -3.91 29.06
CA ALA A 41 5.56 -4.98 29.61
C ALA A 41 4.22 -5.07 28.85
N LEU A 42 3.55 -3.92 28.67
CA LEU A 42 2.30 -3.81 27.91
C LEU A 42 2.48 -4.21 26.44
N ILE A 43 3.60 -3.83 25.81
CA ILE A 43 3.92 -4.27 24.44
C ILE A 43 4.12 -5.78 24.39
N ARG A 44 4.96 -6.36 25.26
CA ARG A 44 5.22 -7.81 25.28
C ARG A 44 3.95 -8.63 25.48
N GLU A 45 3.05 -8.17 26.35
CA GLU A 45 1.77 -8.84 26.61
C GLU A 45 0.76 -8.61 25.46
N GLY A 46 0.79 -7.45 24.81
CA GLY A 46 0.05 -7.16 23.59
C GLY A 46 0.49 -8.05 22.41
N ASP A 47 1.80 -8.19 22.20
CA ASP A 47 2.41 -9.07 21.19
C ASP A 47 2.03 -10.53 21.46
N ALA A 48 2.13 -11.00 22.72
CA ALA A 48 1.73 -12.35 23.12
C ALA A 48 0.20 -12.61 23.02
N ALA A 49 -0.64 -11.57 23.12
CA ALA A 49 -2.06 -11.67 22.84
C ALA A 49 -2.35 -11.68 21.32
N PHE A 50 -1.60 -10.91 20.54
CA PHE A 50 -1.70 -10.86 19.08
C PHE A 50 -1.37 -12.22 18.44
N ASP A 51 -0.29 -12.87 18.87
CA ASP A 51 0.11 -14.20 18.40
C ASP A 51 -0.95 -15.28 18.68
N LYS A 52 -1.62 -15.20 19.83
CA LYS A 52 -2.77 -16.06 20.19
C LYS A 52 -4.06 -15.69 19.45
N LYS A 53 -4.07 -14.60 18.68
CA LYS A 53 -5.24 -14.00 18.02
C LYS A 53 -6.29 -13.44 18.98
N GLU A 54 -5.89 -13.12 20.20
CA GLU A 54 -6.69 -12.45 21.24
C GLU A 54 -6.76 -10.92 20.94
N TYR A 55 -7.12 -10.56 19.71
CA TYR A 55 -7.03 -9.19 19.19
C TYR A 55 -7.70 -8.09 20.06
N PRO A 56 -8.84 -8.32 20.75
CA PRO A 56 -9.40 -7.32 21.67
C PRO A 56 -8.50 -7.05 22.89
N VAL A 57 -7.76 -8.05 23.36
CA VAL A 57 -6.79 -7.92 24.45
C VAL A 57 -5.56 -7.15 23.96
N ALA A 58 -5.07 -7.48 22.76
CA ALA A 58 -3.99 -6.75 22.11
C ALA A 58 -4.35 -5.27 21.85
N GLU A 59 -5.57 -4.97 21.35
CA GLU A 59 -6.04 -3.59 21.15
C GLU A 59 -5.98 -2.78 22.45
N LYS A 60 -6.45 -3.37 23.56
CA LYS A 60 -6.40 -2.72 24.88
C LYS A 60 -4.96 -2.47 25.33
N LEU A 61 -4.11 -3.49 25.31
CA LEU A 61 -2.73 -3.40 25.81
C LEU A 61 -1.88 -2.41 25.01
N TYR A 62 -2.00 -2.41 23.67
CA TYR A 62 -1.33 -1.42 22.83
C TYR A 62 -1.91 -0.01 23.02
N THR A 63 -3.21 0.15 23.30
CA THR A 63 -3.79 1.46 23.61
C THR A 63 -3.22 2.00 24.92
N GLN A 64 -3.14 1.18 25.98
CA GLN A 64 -2.52 1.56 27.26
C GLN A 64 -1.01 1.86 27.12
N ALA A 65 -0.29 1.12 26.27
CA ALA A 65 1.11 1.44 25.96
C ALA A 65 1.25 2.80 25.24
N LEU A 66 0.30 3.16 24.38
CA LEU A 66 0.29 4.43 23.65
C LEU A 66 -0.17 5.62 24.53
N GLU A 67 -0.97 5.38 25.57
CA GLU A 67 -1.28 6.39 26.60
C GLU A 67 -0.03 6.76 27.41
N LEU A 68 0.89 5.81 27.64
CA LEU A 68 2.15 6.03 28.36
C LEU A 68 3.30 6.57 27.49
N ASP A 69 3.38 6.20 26.21
CA ASP A 69 4.35 6.74 25.25
C ASP A 69 3.70 7.06 23.89
N PRO A 70 2.99 8.21 23.76
CA PRO A 70 2.16 8.53 22.58
C PRO A 70 2.88 8.63 21.24
N ASP A 71 4.21 8.72 21.25
CA ASP A 71 5.06 8.83 20.05
C ASP A 71 5.81 7.53 19.73
N ASN A 72 5.47 6.41 20.39
CA ASN A 72 6.14 5.13 20.16
C ASN A 72 5.77 4.51 18.79
N PRO A 73 6.72 4.37 17.85
CA PRO A 73 6.40 3.90 16.49
C PRO A 73 6.11 2.39 16.43
N ARG A 74 6.63 1.59 17.38
CA ARG A 74 6.31 0.15 17.49
C ARG A 74 4.87 -0.04 17.94
N VAL A 75 4.46 0.65 19.02
CA VAL A 75 3.08 0.59 19.53
C VAL A 75 2.07 1.03 18.46
N MET A 76 2.31 2.16 17.79
CA MET A 76 1.42 2.64 16.73
C MET A 76 1.32 1.66 15.55
N HIS A 77 2.42 0.99 15.18
CA HIS A 77 2.41 -0.04 14.14
C HIS A 77 1.58 -1.26 14.56
N SER A 78 1.83 -1.86 15.73
CA SER A 78 1.09 -3.04 16.20
C SER A 78 -0.40 -2.72 16.42
N LEU A 79 -0.72 -1.55 16.97
CA LEU A 79 -2.10 -1.08 17.11
C LEU A 79 -2.77 -0.93 15.73
N ALA A 80 -2.10 -0.33 14.74
CA ALA A 80 -2.63 -0.20 13.39
C ALA A 80 -2.92 -1.55 12.72
N GLN A 81 -2.09 -2.58 12.96
CA GLN A 81 -2.38 -3.95 12.51
C GLN A 81 -3.69 -4.48 13.12
N VAL A 82 -3.89 -4.31 14.43
CA VAL A 82 -5.13 -4.71 15.11
C VAL A 82 -6.36 -3.92 14.62
N LYS A 83 -6.24 -2.61 14.44
CA LYS A 83 -7.29 -1.77 13.82
C LYS A 83 -7.65 -2.26 12.41
N THR A 84 -6.66 -2.69 11.63
CA THR A 84 -6.86 -3.23 10.27
C THR A 84 -7.63 -4.54 10.29
N ILE A 85 -7.34 -5.45 11.24
CA ILE A 85 -8.08 -6.70 11.44
C ILE A 85 -9.56 -6.42 11.78
N PHE A 86 -9.82 -5.42 12.63
CA PHE A 86 -11.18 -4.96 12.95
C PHE A 86 -11.85 -4.11 11.86
N LYS A 87 -11.22 -3.92 10.70
CA LYS A 87 -11.71 -3.08 9.58
C LYS A 87 -11.95 -1.61 9.95
N LYS A 88 -11.30 -1.16 11.04
CA LYS A 88 -11.21 0.23 11.54
C LYS A 88 -10.13 0.99 10.74
N TYR A 89 -10.28 1.01 9.42
CA TYR A 89 -9.21 1.42 8.51
C TYR A 89 -8.79 2.89 8.68
N ASP A 90 -9.71 3.78 9.03
CA ASP A 90 -9.43 5.20 9.24
C ASP A 90 -8.54 5.42 10.48
N GLU A 91 -8.81 4.69 11.58
CA GLU A 91 -7.95 4.65 12.77
C GLU A 91 -6.56 4.06 12.46
N ALA A 92 -6.51 2.98 11.68
CA ALA A 92 -5.25 2.38 11.22
C ALA A 92 -4.44 3.36 10.35
N LEU A 93 -5.10 4.08 9.44
CA LEU A 93 -4.48 5.02 8.51
C LEU A 93 -3.93 6.26 9.24
N GLN A 94 -4.61 6.75 10.29
CA GLN A 94 -4.11 7.81 11.16
C GLN A 94 -2.80 7.40 11.86
N LEU A 95 -2.77 6.20 12.46
CA LEU A 95 -1.59 5.68 13.17
C LEU A 95 -0.38 5.51 12.25
N VAL A 96 -0.53 4.87 11.09
CA VAL A 96 0.59 4.70 10.14
C VAL A 96 1.06 6.04 9.56
N ASN A 97 0.17 7.00 9.30
CA ASN A 97 0.57 8.33 8.85
C ASN A 97 1.35 9.10 9.92
N LYS A 98 0.98 8.99 11.21
CA LYS A 98 1.78 9.60 12.30
C LYS A 98 3.20 9.04 12.34
N VAL A 99 3.37 7.72 12.18
CA VAL A 99 4.71 7.09 12.16
C VAL A 99 5.50 7.45 10.90
N LEU A 100 4.87 7.52 9.72
CA LEU A 100 5.56 7.89 8.47
C LEU A 100 5.94 9.38 8.39
N ALA A 101 5.36 10.24 9.23
CA ALA A 101 5.75 11.65 9.36
C ALA A 101 6.98 11.87 10.28
N MET A 102 7.43 10.83 10.99
CA MET A 102 8.60 10.91 11.87
C MET A 102 9.92 10.77 11.08
N PRO A 103 11.03 11.38 11.54
CA PRO A 103 12.32 11.24 10.88
C PRO A 103 12.82 9.78 10.91
N ILE A 104 13.34 9.29 9.79
CA ILE A 104 13.97 7.97 9.71
C ILE A 104 15.32 8.02 10.44
N SER A 105 15.53 7.12 11.40
CA SER A 105 16.78 7.02 12.15
C SER A 105 17.80 6.15 11.40
N GLY A 106 19.06 6.60 11.37
CA GLY A 106 20.17 5.89 10.74
C GLY A 106 20.72 4.69 11.53
N GLY A 107 20.29 4.54 12.78
CA GLY A 107 20.70 3.48 13.71
C GLY A 107 19.77 3.42 14.92
N ARG A 108 20.11 2.63 15.94
CA ARG A 108 19.27 2.47 17.15
C ARG A 108 19.53 3.58 18.17
N THR A 109 19.51 4.84 17.74
CA THR A 109 19.72 5.97 18.66
C THR A 109 18.50 6.16 19.57
N VAL A 110 18.76 6.22 20.88
CA VAL A 110 17.76 6.41 21.94
C VAL A 110 18.20 7.50 22.91
N VAL A 111 17.24 8.16 23.54
CA VAL A 111 17.46 9.00 24.73
C VAL A 111 17.10 8.17 25.97
N VAL A 112 18.02 8.09 26.92
CA VAL A 112 17.94 7.23 28.11
C VAL A 112 17.60 8.08 29.32
N TYR A 113 16.37 7.97 29.82
CA TYR A 113 15.92 8.65 31.03
C TYR A 113 16.02 7.71 32.23
N ARG A 114 16.87 8.02 33.20
CA ARG A 114 16.95 7.27 34.47
C ARG A 114 15.75 7.62 35.35
N LYS A 115 15.16 6.63 36.04
CA LYS A 115 13.92 6.79 36.82
C LYS A 115 14.09 7.88 37.89
N GLY A 116 13.32 8.97 37.76
CA GLY A 116 13.40 10.15 38.63
C GLY A 116 14.22 11.32 38.05
N SER A 117 14.86 11.15 36.89
CA SER A 117 15.54 12.22 36.16
C SER A 117 14.66 12.77 35.02
N SER A 118 14.65 14.10 34.86
CA SER A 118 14.16 14.77 33.64
C SER A 118 15.25 14.90 32.56
N GLU A 119 16.53 14.81 32.95
CA GLU A 119 17.66 14.78 32.03
C GLU A 119 17.79 13.37 31.43
N GLY A 120 17.95 13.30 30.10
CA GLY A 120 18.08 12.06 29.35
C GLY A 120 19.37 12.04 28.53
N GLU A 121 20.12 10.94 28.62
CA GLU A 121 21.43 10.79 27.97
C GLU A 121 21.28 10.20 26.55
N GLU A 122 21.99 10.69 25.54
CA GLU A 122 21.94 10.05 24.20
C GLU A 122 22.85 8.80 24.12
N ALA A 123 22.24 7.68 23.74
CA ALA A 123 22.91 6.41 23.54
C ALA A 123 22.52 5.75 22.21
N GLU A 124 23.26 4.72 21.82
CA GLU A 124 22.82 3.72 20.84
C GLU A 124 22.47 2.41 21.54
N LEU A 125 21.27 1.91 21.28
CA LEU A 125 20.75 0.65 21.81
C LEU A 125 21.27 -0.50 20.96
N VAL A 126 22.23 -1.25 21.49
CA VAL A 126 22.84 -2.40 20.78
C VAL A 126 21.94 -3.62 20.91
N ASP A 127 21.60 -4.00 22.15
CA ASP A 127 20.67 -5.10 22.45
C ASP A 127 19.53 -4.62 23.35
N GLU A 128 18.30 -5.03 23.01
CA GLU A 128 17.09 -4.79 23.80
C GLU A 128 17.00 -5.72 25.02
N ILE A 129 17.53 -6.96 24.92
CA ILE A 129 17.55 -7.96 25.99
C ILE A 129 18.92 -8.64 26.04
N VAL A 130 19.76 -8.27 27.02
CA VAL A 130 20.91 -9.08 27.42
C VAL A 130 20.51 -10.00 28.57
N LEU A 131 20.51 -11.31 28.31
CA LEU A 131 20.56 -12.33 29.34
C LEU A 131 22.06 -12.57 29.66
N PRO A 132 22.56 -12.24 30.86
CA PRO A 132 23.97 -12.47 31.18
C PRO A 132 24.28 -13.98 31.20
N PRO A 133 25.45 -14.41 30.71
CA PRO A 133 25.79 -15.83 30.64
C PRO A 133 25.89 -16.45 32.04
N GLN A 134 25.35 -17.65 32.22
CA GLN A 134 25.54 -18.39 33.47
C GLN A 134 27.04 -18.72 33.66
N ARG A 135 27.64 -18.10 34.68
CA ARG A 135 29.01 -18.33 35.17
C ARG A 135 30.13 -18.07 34.16
N THR A 136 30.64 -16.83 34.15
CA THR A 136 32.05 -16.56 33.81
C THR A 136 32.73 -15.78 34.94
N ASN A 137 34.04 -15.97 35.12
CA ASN A 137 34.82 -15.40 36.24
C ASN A 137 35.20 -13.93 36.00
N SER A 138 34.19 -13.07 35.79
CA SER A 138 34.35 -11.62 35.65
C SER A 138 33.65 -10.89 36.81
N ASN A 139 33.88 -9.57 36.92
CA ASN A 139 33.38 -8.73 38.02
C ASN A 139 31.85 -8.47 38.00
N MET A 140 31.08 -9.35 37.35
CA MET A 140 29.62 -9.24 37.17
C MET A 140 28.81 -9.44 38.45
N ARG A 141 29.45 -9.77 39.59
CA ARG A 141 28.79 -10.05 40.88
C ARG A 141 27.89 -8.90 41.39
N ASN A 142 28.18 -7.67 40.98
CA ASN A 142 27.38 -6.50 41.35
C ASN A 142 26.04 -6.38 40.58
N TYR A 143 25.77 -7.29 39.64
CA TYR A 143 24.58 -7.30 38.78
C TYR A 143 23.72 -8.58 38.95
N VAL A 144 23.96 -9.35 40.02
CA VAL A 144 23.22 -10.58 40.34
C VAL A 144 22.80 -10.55 41.81
N ASP A 145 21.52 -10.32 42.09
CA ASP A 145 20.98 -10.40 43.45
C ASP A 145 20.81 -11.87 43.89
N ILE A 146 20.97 -12.12 45.19
CA ILE A 146 21.19 -13.47 45.75
C ILE A 146 19.90 -14.00 46.40
N LYS A 147 18.84 -14.17 45.59
CA LYS A 147 17.74 -15.14 45.72
C LYS A 147 16.65 -14.90 44.67
N GLY A 148 16.22 -15.97 43.98
CA GLY A 148 15.29 -15.90 42.84
C GLY A 148 16.08 -15.95 41.54
N ASN A 149 15.73 -16.86 40.63
CA ASN A 149 16.61 -17.25 39.52
C ASN A 149 16.12 -16.75 38.14
N ASP A 150 15.31 -15.69 38.14
CA ASP A 150 14.77 -15.07 36.94
C ASP A 150 15.74 -14.00 36.39
N PRO A 151 16.10 -14.03 35.11
CA PRO A 151 17.08 -13.11 34.56
C PRO A 151 16.51 -11.69 34.43
N ILE A 152 17.05 -10.74 35.20
CA ILE A 152 16.68 -9.32 35.12
C ILE A 152 16.98 -8.80 33.69
N PRO A 153 15.98 -8.29 32.94
CA PRO A 153 16.21 -7.74 31.62
C PRO A 153 17.11 -6.50 31.67
N HIS A 154 18.15 -6.49 30.85
CA HIS A 154 19.07 -5.35 30.69
C HIS A 154 19.12 -4.88 29.24
N TYR A 155 19.12 -3.57 29.04
CA TYR A 155 19.54 -2.94 27.78
C TYR A 155 21.07 -2.91 27.69
N ARG A 156 21.62 -3.14 26.49
CA ARG A 156 23.03 -2.89 26.18
C ARG A 156 23.15 -1.57 25.42
N LEU A 157 23.61 -0.53 26.10
CA LEU A 157 23.59 0.85 25.62
C LEU A 157 25.02 1.39 25.43
N PHE A 158 25.31 1.94 24.26
CA PHE A 158 26.53 2.71 24.01
C PHE A 158 26.24 4.19 24.23
N PHE A 159 26.64 4.74 25.38
CA PHE A 159 26.43 6.16 25.70
C PHE A 159 27.44 7.01 24.93
N LYS A 160 26.96 7.87 24.03
CA LYS A 160 27.80 8.53 23.01
C LYS A 160 28.79 9.51 23.64
N GLU A 161 28.31 10.37 24.53
CA GLU A 161 29.13 11.37 25.24
C GLU A 161 30.18 10.74 26.16
N LYS A 162 29.84 9.60 26.78
CA LYS A 162 30.73 8.82 27.65
C LYS A 162 31.67 7.88 26.88
N ASN A 163 31.49 7.75 25.56
CA ASN A 163 32.20 6.82 24.67
C ASN A 163 32.33 5.39 25.25
N ARG A 164 31.26 4.86 25.88
CA ARG A 164 31.32 3.56 26.58
C ARG A 164 30.02 2.76 26.53
N MET A 165 30.17 1.44 26.65
CA MET A 165 29.07 0.51 26.90
C MET A 165 28.66 0.53 28.37
N GLU A 166 27.36 0.59 28.65
CA GLU A 166 26.78 0.23 29.95
C GLU A 166 25.71 -0.87 29.73
N LEU A 167 25.60 -1.81 30.68
CA LEU A 167 24.42 -2.66 30.84
C LEU A 167 23.50 -1.98 31.85
N VAL A 168 22.25 -1.70 31.48
CA VAL A 168 21.32 -0.94 32.32
C VAL A 168 20.02 -1.73 32.49
N PRO A 169 19.57 -2.03 33.74
CA PRO A 169 18.33 -2.77 33.96
C PRO A 169 17.12 -2.02 33.37
N GLN A 170 16.24 -2.73 32.67
CA GLN A 170 15.03 -2.13 32.08
C GLN A 170 14.09 -1.52 33.15
N SER A 171 14.19 -1.96 34.41
CA SER A 171 13.39 -1.48 35.54
C SER A 171 13.77 -0.07 36.06
N VAL A 172 14.92 0.47 35.65
CA VAL A 172 15.44 1.77 36.14
C VAL A 172 15.61 2.84 35.05
N VAL A 173 15.28 2.53 33.79
CA VAL A 173 15.32 3.49 32.67
C VAL A 173 14.10 3.40 31.76
N THR A 174 13.70 4.55 31.22
CA THR A 174 12.81 4.66 30.06
C THR A 174 13.65 5.06 28.85
N LEU A 175 13.47 4.36 27.72
CA LEU A 175 14.08 4.72 26.44
C LEU A 175 13.06 5.47 25.57
N LYS A 176 13.50 6.52 24.88
CA LYS A 176 12.75 7.11 23.75
C LYS A 176 13.57 7.03 22.48
N TYR A 177 13.01 6.47 21.41
CA TYR A 177 13.71 6.31 20.13
C TYR A 177 13.82 7.64 19.38
N LYS A 178 15.02 7.96 18.90
CA LYS A 178 15.30 9.19 18.13
C LYS A 178 14.94 8.96 16.65
N GLY A 179 13.64 8.96 16.36
CA GLY A 179 13.08 8.66 15.04
C GLY A 179 12.78 7.17 14.83
N VAL A 180 12.36 6.83 13.62
CA VAL A 180 11.86 5.47 13.26
C VAL A 180 12.95 4.66 12.59
N LEU A 181 13.19 3.44 13.07
CA LEU A 181 14.11 2.49 12.43
C LEU A 181 13.64 2.18 11.00
N ARG A 182 14.57 2.16 10.03
CA ARG A 182 14.25 2.00 8.61
C ARG A 182 13.39 0.76 8.29
N ALA A 183 13.63 -0.36 8.98
CA ALA A 183 12.84 -1.59 8.84
C ALA A 183 11.38 -1.40 9.33
N VAL A 184 11.17 -0.71 10.46
CA VAL A 184 9.83 -0.38 10.98
C VAL A 184 9.13 0.59 10.03
N TYR A 185 9.83 1.61 9.53
CA TYR A 185 9.29 2.54 8.52
C TYR A 185 8.82 1.79 7.26
N GLN A 186 9.59 0.82 6.77
CA GLN A 186 9.21 -0.03 5.63
C GLN A 186 7.99 -0.92 5.93
N GLN A 187 7.91 -1.54 7.11
CA GLN A 187 6.74 -2.32 7.53
C GLN A 187 5.47 -1.46 7.61
N VAL A 188 5.58 -0.26 8.19
CA VAL A 188 4.48 0.71 8.30
C VAL A 188 4.05 1.23 6.92
N ALA A 189 4.98 1.46 6.00
CA ALA A 189 4.65 1.83 4.61
C ALA A 189 3.88 0.72 3.88
N LEU A 190 4.30 -0.54 4.05
CA LEU A 190 3.58 -1.70 3.50
C LEU A 190 2.18 -1.85 4.13
N LEU A 191 2.06 -1.66 5.45
CA LEU A 191 0.77 -1.69 6.14
C LEU A 191 -0.16 -0.56 5.65
N LYS A 192 0.36 0.66 5.42
CA LYS A 192 -0.40 1.76 4.82
C LYS A 192 -0.96 1.37 3.44
N THR A 193 -0.13 0.79 2.57
CA THR A 193 -0.56 0.27 1.26
C THR A 193 -1.66 -0.79 1.39
N GLN A 194 -1.55 -1.72 2.35
CA GLN A 194 -2.58 -2.73 2.62
C GLN A 194 -3.89 -2.10 3.11
N VAL A 195 -3.82 -1.16 4.06
CA VAL A 195 -4.99 -0.43 4.58
C VAL A 195 -5.69 0.34 3.47
N GLN A 196 -4.95 1.09 2.65
CA GLN A 196 -5.54 1.84 1.52
C GLN A 196 -6.20 0.90 0.49
N LYS A 197 -5.56 -0.22 0.12
CA LYS A 197 -6.17 -1.23 -0.77
C LYS A 197 -7.42 -1.88 -0.15
N ALA A 198 -7.46 -2.06 1.18
CA ALA A 198 -8.64 -2.57 1.87
C ALA A 198 -9.79 -1.53 1.98
N MET A 199 -9.45 -0.23 2.10
CA MET A 199 -10.43 0.87 2.03
C MET A 199 -11.07 0.96 0.64
N ILE A 200 -10.28 0.82 -0.43
CA ILE A 200 -10.79 0.79 -1.81
C ILE A 200 -11.74 -0.39 -2.01
N ALA A 201 -11.40 -1.59 -1.54
CA ALA A 201 -12.32 -2.74 -1.58
C ALA A 201 -13.60 -2.53 -0.76
N LYS A 202 -13.52 -1.91 0.42
CA LYS A 202 -14.67 -1.63 1.30
C LYS A 202 -15.62 -0.57 0.73
N ALA A 203 -15.09 0.42 0.01
CA ALA A 203 -15.89 1.41 -0.71
C ALA A 203 -16.48 0.81 -2.00
N GLY A 204 -15.71 -0.04 -2.68
CA GLY A 204 -16.08 -0.67 -3.95
C GLY A 204 -16.17 0.31 -5.11
N SER A 205 -16.82 -0.12 -6.19
CA SER A 205 -17.23 0.72 -7.30
C SER A 205 -18.49 0.11 -7.93
N SER A 206 -19.40 0.95 -8.44
CA SER A 206 -20.66 0.51 -9.03
C SER A 206 -20.93 1.20 -10.37
N GLY A 207 -21.45 0.43 -11.33
CA GLY A 207 -21.75 0.88 -12.70
C GLY A 207 -20.74 0.39 -13.76
N GLU A 208 -21.20 0.26 -15.00
CA GLU A 208 -20.29 0.20 -16.16
C GLU A 208 -19.58 1.56 -16.30
N GLY A 209 -18.29 1.55 -16.64
CA GLY A 209 -17.53 2.78 -16.86
C GLY A 209 -18.03 3.56 -18.08
N GLU A 210 -18.06 4.88 -17.97
CA GLU A 210 -18.45 5.81 -19.06
C GLU A 210 -17.63 5.52 -20.33
N MET A 211 -18.32 5.31 -21.44
CA MET A 211 -17.71 5.08 -22.75
C MET A 211 -18.10 6.18 -23.73
N VAL A 212 -17.11 6.67 -24.47
CA VAL A 212 -17.30 7.56 -25.62
C VAL A 212 -17.58 6.72 -26.86
N THR A 213 -18.53 7.14 -27.70
CA THR A 213 -18.75 6.56 -29.02
C THR A 213 -17.81 7.20 -30.04
N ILE A 214 -16.83 6.43 -30.52
CA ILE A 214 -15.88 6.80 -31.56
C ILE A 214 -16.50 6.42 -32.91
N LYS A 215 -16.83 7.43 -33.73
CA LYS A 215 -17.26 7.21 -35.11
C LYS A 215 -16.06 6.73 -35.93
N GLY A 216 -16.22 5.62 -36.62
CA GLY A 216 -15.20 5.06 -37.50
C GLY A 216 -14.88 5.94 -38.70
N GLY A 217 -13.72 5.69 -39.31
CA GLY A 217 -13.19 6.46 -40.42
C GLY A 217 -11.73 6.10 -40.71
N CYS A 218 -11.15 6.78 -41.69
CA CYS A 218 -9.76 6.57 -42.12
C CYS A 218 -8.83 7.68 -41.67
N PHE A 219 -7.59 7.35 -41.33
CA PHE A 219 -6.55 8.27 -40.89
C PHE A 219 -5.16 7.84 -41.36
N GLN A 220 -4.16 8.68 -41.13
CA GLN A 220 -2.76 8.40 -41.45
C GLN A 220 -2.02 7.95 -40.17
N MET A 221 -1.84 6.63 -40.03
CA MET A 221 -1.24 6.01 -38.85
C MET A 221 0.29 6.14 -38.87
N GLY A 222 0.92 6.41 -37.72
CA GLY A 222 2.37 6.58 -37.56
C GLY A 222 2.90 8.01 -37.73
N SER A 223 4.22 8.14 -37.91
CA SER A 223 4.89 9.44 -38.03
C SER A 223 6.19 9.40 -38.83
N LYS A 224 6.34 10.31 -39.80
CA LYS A 224 7.59 10.54 -40.56
C LYS A 224 8.74 11.08 -39.69
N GLN A 225 8.43 11.51 -38.46
CA GLN A 225 9.38 11.98 -37.45
C GLN A 225 9.39 11.05 -36.21
N GLY A 226 8.85 9.85 -36.36
CA GLY A 226 8.87 8.80 -35.35
C GLY A 226 10.08 7.87 -35.50
N THR A 227 10.22 6.92 -34.58
CA THR A 227 11.20 5.83 -34.70
C THR A 227 10.93 4.98 -35.96
N PRO A 228 11.85 4.08 -36.39
CA PRO A 228 11.58 3.17 -37.51
C PRO A 228 10.30 2.34 -37.34
N ALA A 229 9.91 2.02 -36.09
CA ALA A 229 8.67 1.30 -35.78
C ALA A 229 7.40 2.15 -35.96
N GLU A 230 7.50 3.49 -35.94
CA GLU A 230 6.40 4.42 -36.24
C GLU A 230 6.25 4.68 -37.76
N GLN A 231 7.00 3.95 -38.61
CA GLN A 231 7.11 4.18 -40.05
C GLN A 231 6.87 2.90 -40.87
N PRO A 232 6.36 3.00 -42.11
CA PRO A 232 5.92 4.21 -42.80
C PRO A 232 4.60 4.77 -42.23
N VAL A 233 4.33 6.05 -42.53
CA VAL A 233 2.97 6.58 -42.41
C VAL A 233 2.10 5.91 -43.47
N HIS A 234 0.99 5.32 -43.07
CA HIS A 234 0.10 4.55 -43.93
C HIS A 234 -1.37 4.84 -43.62
N GLU A 235 -2.25 4.63 -44.60
CA GLU A 235 -3.69 4.82 -44.43
C GLU A 235 -4.32 3.60 -43.73
N VAL A 236 -5.02 3.85 -42.64
CA VAL A 236 -5.78 2.84 -41.89
C VAL A 236 -7.21 3.33 -41.67
N CYS A 237 -8.18 2.45 -41.83
CA CYS A 237 -9.59 2.67 -41.53
C CYS A 237 -10.02 1.78 -40.36
N VAL A 238 -10.79 2.35 -39.43
CA VAL A 238 -11.39 1.63 -38.30
C VAL A 238 -12.91 1.77 -38.33
N ASP A 239 -13.61 0.72 -37.91
CA ASP A 239 -15.06 0.71 -37.72
C ASP A 239 -15.49 1.65 -36.58
N SER A 240 -16.80 1.82 -36.37
CA SER A 240 -17.28 2.57 -35.20
C SER A 240 -17.29 1.69 -33.95
N PHE A 241 -16.70 2.19 -32.87
CA PHE A 241 -16.58 1.49 -31.59
C PHE A 241 -16.86 2.43 -30.41
N GLN A 242 -17.06 1.87 -29.23
CA GLN A 242 -17.06 2.61 -27.98
C GLN A 242 -15.73 2.39 -27.26
N MET A 243 -15.17 3.43 -26.63
CA MET A 243 -13.94 3.36 -25.83
C MET A 243 -14.19 3.92 -24.42
N ASP A 244 -13.63 3.28 -23.39
CA ASP A 244 -13.66 3.80 -22.01
C ASP A 244 -13.05 5.22 -22.00
N LYS A 245 -13.81 6.18 -21.48
CA LYS A 245 -13.47 7.62 -21.53
C LYS A 245 -12.18 7.97 -20.78
N TYR A 246 -11.87 7.13 -19.81
CA TYR A 246 -10.77 7.22 -18.86
C TYR A 246 -10.01 5.88 -18.85
N GLU A 247 -8.78 5.90 -18.34
CA GLU A 247 -8.08 4.67 -17.93
C GLU A 247 -8.92 3.89 -16.90
N VAL A 248 -8.72 2.57 -16.80
CA VAL A 248 -9.41 1.75 -15.78
C VAL A 248 -8.91 2.13 -14.39
N THR A 249 -9.77 2.68 -13.55
CA THR A 249 -9.40 3.07 -12.18
C THR A 249 -9.21 1.88 -11.25
N GLN A 250 -8.38 2.06 -10.22
CA GLN A 250 -8.10 1.02 -9.21
C GLN A 250 -9.36 0.51 -8.51
N ALA A 251 -10.30 1.39 -8.17
CA ALA A 251 -11.57 0.97 -7.54
C ALA A 251 -12.39 0.05 -8.45
N ARG A 252 -12.42 0.32 -9.76
CA ARG A 252 -13.14 -0.51 -10.73
C ARG A 252 -12.41 -1.83 -11.00
N PHE A 253 -11.08 -1.79 -11.18
CA PHE A 253 -10.28 -3.01 -11.34
C PHE A 253 -10.42 -3.94 -10.13
N GLN A 254 -10.28 -3.40 -8.92
CA GLN A 254 -10.35 -4.18 -7.69
C GLN A 254 -11.74 -4.79 -7.46
N ALA A 255 -12.83 -4.09 -7.82
CA ALA A 255 -14.20 -4.62 -7.74
C ALA A 255 -14.49 -5.78 -8.71
N VAL A 256 -13.74 -5.91 -9.82
CA VAL A 256 -13.93 -6.96 -10.85
C VAL A 256 -12.90 -8.09 -10.74
N MET A 257 -11.74 -7.82 -10.15
CA MET A 257 -10.59 -8.73 -10.10
C MET A 257 -10.23 -9.21 -8.69
N ASP A 258 -10.89 -8.68 -7.65
CA ASP A 258 -10.65 -8.96 -6.22
C ASP A 258 -9.19 -8.74 -5.76
N ARG A 259 -8.45 -7.89 -6.51
CA ARG A 259 -7.05 -7.54 -6.25
C ARG A 259 -6.73 -6.16 -6.81
N ASN A 260 -5.80 -5.46 -6.17
CA ASN A 260 -5.22 -4.23 -6.69
C ASN A 260 -3.68 -4.37 -6.73
N PRO A 261 -3.06 -4.51 -7.91
CA PRO A 261 -1.61 -4.62 -8.04
C PRO A 261 -0.85 -3.31 -7.91
N SER A 262 -1.47 -2.14 -8.15
CA SER A 262 -0.79 -0.84 -8.24
C SER A 262 0.20 -0.57 -7.10
N ASP A 263 1.28 0.12 -7.44
CA ASP A 263 2.24 0.68 -6.47
C ASP A 263 1.72 2.01 -5.88
N HIS A 264 1.02 2.82 -6.69
CA HIS A 264 0.53 4.16 -6.32
C HIS A 264 -0.95 4.10 -5.92
N ILE A 265 -1.28 4.20 -4.62
CA ILE A 265 -2.60 3.77 -4.16
C ILE A 265 -3.63 4.89 -4.08
N GLY A 266 -4.71 4.79 -4.86
CA GLY A 266 -5.85 5.71 -4.79
C GLY A 266 -7.03 5.26 -5.66
N ALA A 267 -8.25 5.35 -5.13
CA ALA A 267 -9.46 4.82 -5.76
C ALA A 267 -9.69 5.30 -7.21
N ASN A 268 -9.37 6.56 -7.47
CA ASN A 268 -9.59 7.25 -8.75
C ASN A 268 -8.31 7.38 -9.60
N LEU A 269 -7.18 6.83 -9.13
CA LEU A 269 -5.97 6.69 -9.95
C LEU A 269 -6.19 5.55 -10.96
N PRO A 270 -5.51 5.57 -12.13
CA PRO A 270 -5.47 4.40 -13.00
C PRO A 270 -4.89 3.18 -12.25
N VAL A 271 -5.32 1.99 -12.65
CA VAL A 271 -4.64 0.76 -12.24
C VAL A 271 -3.38 0.57 -13.08
N GLU A 272 -2.28 0.27 -12.42
CA GLU A 272 -0.96 0.03 -13.03
C GLU A 272 -0.31 -1.21 -12.42
N SER A 273 0.89 -1.57 -12.91
CA SER A 273 1.59 -2.80 -12.53
C SER A 273 0.76 -4.06 -12.81
N ILE A 274 -0.15 -3.98 -13.78
CA ILE A 274 -0.96 -5.05 -14.35
C ILE A 274 -0.27 -5.69 -15.57
N THR A 275 -0.45 -6.99 -15.72
CA THR A 275 -0.03 -7.70 -16.94
C THR A 275 -1.05 -7.50 -18.06
N TRP A 276 -0.63 -7.69 -19.32
CA TRP A 276 -1.53 -7.69 -20.47
C TRP A 276 -2.67 -8.71 -20.32
N ASN A 277 -2.34 -9.88 -19.78
CA ASN A 277 -3.29 -10.97 -19.52
C ASN A 277 -4.40 -10.53 -18.52
N GLU A 278 -4.05 -9.76 -17.51
CA GLU A 278 -5.03 -9.22 -16.53
C GLU A 278 -5.86 -8.07 -17.11
N ALA A 279 -5.28 -7.25 -18.00
CA ALA A 279 -5.97 -6.20 -18.72
C ALA A 279 -7.07 -6.78 -19.64
N SER A 280 -6.72 -7.80 -20.44
CA SER A 280 -7.68 -8.51 -21.30
C SER A 280 -8.77 -9.18 -20.46
N GLN A 281 -8.41 -9.94 -19.42
CA GLN A 281 -9.38 -10.62 -18.55
C GLN A 281 -10.34 -9.65 -17.85
N TYR A 282 -9.90 -8.46 -17.43
CA TYR A 282 -10.80 -7.43 -16.90
C TYR A 282 -11.79 -6.95 -17.97
N CYS A 283 -11.31 -6.61 -19.18
CA CYS A 283 -12.21 -6.15 -20.25
C CYS A 283 -13.23 -7.25 -20.63
N GLU A 284 -12.79 -8.50 -20.74
CA GLU A 284 -13.64 -9.67 -21.03
C GLU A 284 -14.75 -9.84 -19.96
N LYS A 285 -14.39 -9.78 -18.67
CA LYS A 285 -15.35 -9.77 -17.54
C LYS A 285 -16.35 -8.59 -17.57
N GLN A 286 -16.06 -7.54 -18.34
CA GLN A 286 -16.93 -6.37 -18.51
C GLN A 286 -17.71 -6.39 -19.84
N GLY A 287 -17.62 -7.47 -20.63
CA GLY A 287 -18.25 -7.54 -21.95
C GLY A 287 -17.59 -6.58 -22.97
N LYS A 288 -16.29 -6.33 -22.80
CA LYS A 288 -15.42 -5.45 -23.58
C LYS A 288 -14.17 -6.22 -24.01
N ARG A 289 -13.22 -5.55 -24.66
CA ARG A 289 -11.86 -6.05 -24.98
C ARG A 289 -10.84 -4.92 -24.88
N LEU A 290 -9.55 -5.21 -25.06
CA LEU A 290 -8.54 -4.18 -25.33
C LEU A 290 -8.74 -3.55 -26.73
N PRO A 291 -8.39 -2.27 -26.93
CA PRO A 291 -8.32 -1.65 -28.26
C PRO A 291 -7.26 -2.33 -29.12
N THR A 292 -7.40 -2.29 -30.46
CA THR A 292 -6.23 -2.51 -31.32
C THR A 292 -5.31 -1.29 -31.29
N GLU A 293 -4.06 -1.43 -31.73
CA GLU A 293 -3.12 -0.30 -31.83
C GLU A 293 -3.65 0.81 -32.76
N ALA A 294 -4.38 0.43 -33.81
CA ALA A 294 -5.01 1.35 -34.75
C ALA A 294 -6.24 2.05 -34.17
N GLU A 295 -7.12 1.32 -33.48
CA GLU A 295 -8.22 1.92 -32.72
C GLU A 295 -7.70 2.90 -31.68
N TRP A 296 -6.62 2.54 -30.99
CA TRP A 296 -5.97 3.41 -30.01
C TRP A 296 -5.39 4.66 -30.66
N GLU A 297 -4.62 4.56 -31.76
CA GLU A 297 -4.02 5.74 -32.40
C GLU A 297 -5.11 6.68 -32.99
N TYR A 298 -6.12 6.11 -33.64
CA TYR A 298 -7.26 6.86 -34.16
C TYR A 298 -7.99 7.62 -33.05
N ALA A 299 -8.32 6.92 -31.96
CA ALA A 299 -9.00 7.48 -30.81
C ALA A 299 -8.16 8.55 -30.11
N ALA A 300 -6.86 8.31 -29.90
CA ALA A 300 -5.94 9.24 -29.24
C ALA A 300 -5.79 10.55 -30.01
N ARG A 301 -5.64 10.47 -31.34
CA ARG A 301 -5.46 11.63 -32.23
C ARG A 301 -6.62 12.62 -32.23
N GLY A 302 -7.86 12.19 -31.96
CA GLY A 302 -9.01 13.10 -32.01
C GLY A 302 -9.16 13.82 -33.37
N GLY A 303 -8.83 13.13 -34.47
CA GLY A 303 -8.84 13.71 -35.81
C GLY A 303 -7.69 14.67 -36.15
N THR A 304 -6.65 14.83 -35.31
CA THR A 304 -5.45 15.60 -35.65
C THR A 304 -4.32 14.71 -36.19
N GLN A 305 -3.39 15.31 -36.96
CA GLN A 305 -2.15 14.67 -37.40
C GLN A 305 -0.90 15.18 -36.66
N THR A 306 -1.09 16.07 -35.68
CA THR A 306 -0.05 16.66 -34.83
C THR A 306 0.61 15.62 -33.92
N HIS A 307 1.72 15.97 -33.28
CA HIS A 307 2.42 15.08 -32.35
C HIS A 307 1.55 14.66 -31.16
N PHE A 308 0.79 15.60 -30.59
CA PHE A 308 -0.16 15.40 -29.49
C PHE A 308 -1.55 15.85 -29.96
N TYR A 309 -2.63 15.39 -29.31
CA TYR A 309 -4.00 15.79 -29.71
C TYR A 309 -4.32 17.28 -29.45
N TRP A 310 -3.47 17.99 -28.71
CA TRP A 310 -3.55 19.44 -28.47
C TRP A 310 -2.60 20.28 -29.35
N GLY A 311 -1.74 19.67 -30.17
CA GLY A 311 -0.75 20.35 -31.00
C GLY A 311 0.63 19.67 -31.00
N ASP A 312 1.69 20.41 -31.32
CA ASP A 312 3.05 19.87 -31.50
C ASP A 312 4.05 20.23 -30.39
N THR A 313 3.58 20.83 -29.29
CA THR A 313 4.42 21.24 -28.15
C THR A 313 3.70 20.96 -26.83
N VAL A 314 4.45 20.53 -25.82
CA VAL A 314 3.99 20.40 -24.43
C VAL A 314 4.36 21.67 -23.66
N LYS A 315 3.43 22.27 -22.92
CA LYS A 315 3.66 23.49 -22.11
C LYS A 315 3.62 23.21 -20.62
N GLY A 316 3.05 22.07 -20.21
CA GLY A 316 3.12 21.54 -18.85
C GLY A 316 1.79 21.42 -18.11
N ASN A 317 0.66 21.54 -18.81
CA ASN A 317 -0.66 21.32 -18.21
C ASN A 317 -1.62 20.52 -19.12
N GLU A 318 -1.08 19.87 -20.15
CA GLU A 318 -1.84 19.09 -21.12
C GLU A 318 -1.84 17.58 -20.83
N ALA A 319 -0.88 17.08 -20.05
CA ALA A 319 -0.70 15.66 -19.70
C ALA A 319 0.21 15.51 -18.47
N ASN A 320 0.15 14.35 -17.80
CA ASN A 320 1.06 13.95 -16.71
C ASN A 320 2.29 13.20 -17.26
N PHE A 321 3.50 13.67 -16.96
CA PHE A 321 4.76 13.04 -17.38
C PHE A 321 5.92 13.39 -16.43
N CYS A 322 7.13 12.89 -16.70
CA CYS A 322 8.24 13.10 -15.76
C CYS A 322 8.75 14.56 -15.79
N ASP A 323 8.26 15.35 -14.85
CA ASP A 323 8.39 16.80 -14.71
C ASP A 323 9.25 17.22 -13.49
N LYS A 324 9.15 18.46 -13.02
CA LYS A 324 9.83 18.92 -11.80
C LYS A 324 9.50 18.11 -10.52
N ALA A 325 8.32 17.51 -10.41
CA ALA A 325 7.91 16.70 -9.26
C ALA A 325 8.42 15.24 -9.35
N CYS A 326 8.63 14.73 -10.56
CA CYS A 326 9.26 13.42 -10.82
C CYS A 326 10.70 13.35 -10.27
N GLU A 327 11.07 12.26 -9.58
CA GLU A 327 12.42 12.12 -8.98
C GLU A 327 13.49 11.59 -9.96
N LEU A 328 13.10 11.15 -11.16
CA LEU A 328 14.03 10.56 -12.14
C LEU A 328 14.96 11.61 -12.76
N ASN A 329 16.06 11.15 -13.36
CA ASN A 329 17.05 12.00 -14.04
C ASN A 329 16.63 12.47 -15.44
N ILE A 330 15.58 11.87 -16.03
CA ILE A 330 15.04 12.21 -17.35
C ILE A 330 14.11 13.44 -17.35
N ARG A 331 13.94 14.09 -16.19
CA ARG A 331 12.81 14.98 -15.91
C ARG A 331 12.87 16.36 -16.56
N VAL A 332 11.71 16.92 -16.90
CA VAL A 332 11.58 18.28 -17.42
C VAL A 332 11.37 19.27 -16.27
N ALA A 333 12.46 19.62 -15.58
CA ALA A 333 12.44 20.42 -14.34
C ALA A 333 11.91 21.87 -14.45
N ALA A 334 11.53 22.33 -15.64
CA ALA A 334 10.90 23.64 -15.88
C ALA A 334 9.37 23.59 -15.95
N ILE A 335 8.78 22.39 -15.91
CA ILE A 335 7.33 22.12 -15.94
C ILE A 335 6.91 21.52 -14.59
N ASP A 336 5.69 21.83 -14.16
CA ASP A 336 5.07 21.34 -12.92
C ASP A 336 3.60 21.03 -13.24
N ASP A 337 3.27 19.74 -13.45
CA ASP A 337 1.89 19.31 -13.78
C ASP A 337 1.01 19.07 -12.54
N GLY A 338 1.65 19.08 -11.35
CA GLY A 338 1.03 18.88 -10.04
C GLY A 338 1.14 17.45 -9.49
N PHE A 339 1.62 16.47 -10.26
CA PHE A 339 1.59 15.05 -9.89
C PHE A 339 2.97 14.37 -9.98
N ARG A 340 3.59 14.11 -8.82
CA ARG A 340 4.84 13.34 -8.70
C ARG A 340 4.78 11.90 -9.26
N THR A 341 3.58 11.35 -9.42
CA THR A 341 3.28 9.97 -9.85
C THR A 341 1.99 9.98 -10.70
N THR A 342 1.34 8.85 -10.91
CA THR A 342 -0.01 8.79 -11.51
C THR A 342 -0.97 9.82 -10.91
N ALA A 343 -1.66 10.57 -11.76
CA ALA A 343 -2.76 11.47 -11.41
C ALA A 343 -4.10 10.69 -11.33
N PRO A 344 -5.13 11.24 -10.67
CA PRO A 344 -6.50 10.78 -10.87
C PRO A 344 -6.87 10.83 -12.35
N VAL A 345 -7.70 9.90 -12.82
CA VAL A 345 -8.16 9.93 -14.21
C VAL A 345 -9.02 11.18 -14.46
N GLY A 346 -8.93 11.74 -15.66
CA GLY A 346 -9.73 12.88 -16.10
C GLY A 346 -9.27 14.26 -15.63
N GLN A 347 -8.08 14.40 -15.03
CA GLN A 347 -7.56 15.71 -14.63
C GLN A 347 -7.16 16.57 -15.83
N PHE A 348 -6.67 15.95 -16.91
CA PHE A 348 -6.21 16.66 -18.10
C PHE A 348 -7.35 16.88 -19.10
N LYS A 349 -7.18 17.87 -19.99
CA LYS A 349 -8.19 18.22 -20.98
C LYS A 349 -8.41 17.05 -21.95
N PRO A 350 -9.67 16.67 -22.24
CA PRO A 350 -9.91 15.62 -23.20
C PRO A 350 -9.55 16.05 -24.63
N ASN A 351 -9.36 15.08 -25.51
CA ASN A 351 -9.29 15.32 -26.94
C ASN A 351 -10.68 15.62 -27.54
N SER A 352 -10.75 15.86 -28.86
CA SER A 352 -11.98 16.25 -29.56
C SER A 352 -13.12 15.22 -29.49
N TYR A 353 -12.82 13.95 -29.20
CA TYR A 353 -13.82 12.90 -28.99
C TYR A 353 -14.34 12.86 -27.54
N GLY A 354 -13.69 13.55 -26.60
CA GLY A 354 -14.04 13.52 -25.18
C GLY A 354 -13.25 12.49 -24.35
N LEU A 355 -12.23 11.85 -24.95
CA LEU A 355 -11.33 10.92 -24.24
C LEU A 355 -10.28 11.72 -23.46
N HIS A 356 -10.13 11.41 -22.17
CA HIS A 356 -9.10 11.98 -21.32
C HIS A 356 -7.86 11.07 -21.28
N ASP A 357 -6.73 11.67 -20.90
CA ASP A 357 -5.50 10.96 -20.52
C ASP A 357 -4.91 10.07 -21.63
N MET A 358 -5.26 10.31 -22.91
CA MET A 358 -4.73 9.59 -24.08
C MET A 358 -3.23 9.87 -24.37
N ALA A 359 -2.56 10.61 -23.48
CA ALA A 359 -1.13 10.85 -23.49
C ALA A 359 -0.69 11.17 -22.05
N GLY A 360 0.34 10.49 -21.56
CA GLY A 360 0.80 10.61 -20.18
C GLY A 360 -0.05 9.79 -19.21
N ASN A 361 0.07 10.11 -17.92
CA ASN A 361 -0.50 9.37 -16.80
C ASN A 361 -0.02 7.90 -16.74
N VAL A 362 -0.69 6.91 -17.35
CA VAL A 362 -0.09 5.58 -17.60
C VAL A 362 -0.22 5.13 -19.06
N ALA A 363 0.83 4.47 -19.56
CA ALA A 363 0.83 3.92 -20.90
C ALA A 363 -0.13 2.73 -20.99
N GLU A 364 -0.84 2.57 -22.10
CA GLU A 364 -1.97 1.66 -22.19
C GLU A 364 -1.66 0.43 -23.03
N TRP A 365 -1.93 -0.77 -22.49
CA TRP A 365 -1.92 -2.02 -23.26
C TRP A 365 -2.95 -2.00 -24.40
N THR A 366 -2.53 -2.39 -25.61
CA THR A 366 -3.42 -2.69 -26.74
C THR A 366 -3.43 -4.20 -27.03
N ALA A 367 -4.35 -4.67 -27.86
CA ALA A 367 -4.49 -6.08 -28.21
C ALA A 367 -3.31 -6.63 -29.03
N ASP A 368 -2.57 -5.77 -29.73
CA ASP A 368 -1.63 -6.09 -30.79
C ASP A 368 -0.27 -6.60 -30.26
N TRP A 369 0.36 -7.44 -31.06
CA TRP A 369 1.75 -7.86 -30.86
C TRP A 369 2.70 -6.87 -31.53
N MET A 370 3.87 -6.63 -30.93
CA MET A 370 4.84 -5.66 -31.47
C MET A 370 5.68 -6.26 -32.60
N ASP A 371 5.58 -5.64 -33.78
CA ASP A 371 6.55 -5.76 -34.86
C ASP A 371 6.84 -4.34 -35.39
N GLU A 372 8.13 -4.00 -35.48
CA GLU A 372 8.60 -2.71 -35.99
C GLU A 372 8.29 -2.53 -37.48
N ASN A 373 8.17 -3.63 -38.24
CA ASN A 373 7.93 -3.59 -39.68
C ASN A 373 6.45 -3.72 -40.05
N TYR A 374 5.54 -3.95 -39.09
CA TYR A 374 4.12 -4.19 -39.38
C TYR A 374 3.48 -3.08 -40.23
N TYR A 375 3.85 -1.82 -40.00
CA TYR A 375 3.33 -0.66 -40.75
C TYR A 375 3.64 -0.73 -42.26
N ARG A 376 4.56 -1.60 -42.71
CA ARG A 376 4.88 -1.84 -44.13
C ARG A 376 3.91 -2.80 -44.82
N SER A 377 3.20 -3.61 -44.06
CA SER A 377 2.31 -4.70 -44.53
C SER A 377 0.93 -4.71 -43.85
N SER A 378 0.67 -3.70 -43.00
CA SER A 378 -0.58 -3.46 -42.29
C SER A 378 -1.76 -3.40 -43.28
N PRO A 379 -2.83 -4.21 -43.08
CA PRO A 379 -4.03 -4.10 -43.89
C PRO A 379 -4.76 -2.79 -43.58
N LYS A 380 -5.31 -2.16 -44.61
CA LYS A 380 -6.01 -0.88 -44.49
C LYS A 380 -7.17 -0.94 -43.50
N ASP A 381 -8.02 -1.95 -43.60
CA ASP A 381 -9.30 -2.00 -42.89
C ASP A 381 -9.21 -2.86 -41.62
N ASN A 382 -9.41 -2.23 -40.46
CA ASN A 382 -9.42 -2.83 -39.12
C ASN A 382 -8.22 -3.77 -38.82
N PRO A 383 -6.96 -3.29 -38.92
CA PRO A 383 -5.77 -4.07 -38.56
C PRO A 383 -5.77 -4.47 -37.08
N LYS A 384 -5.15 -5.63 -36.80
CA LYS A 384 -5.15 -6.33 -35.50
C LYS A 384 -3.74 -6.80 -35.11
N GLY A 385 -2.73 -6.14 -35.66
CA GLY A 385 -1.33 -6.47 -35.47
C GLY A 385 -0.86 -7.69 -36.29
N PRO A 386 0.41 -8.09 -36.10
CA PRO A 386 0.98 -9.29 -36.70
C PRO A 386 0.45 -10.56 -36.00
N ARG A 387 0.97 -11.72 -36.42
CA ARG A 387 0.82 -12.98 -35.66
C ARG A 387 1.48 -12.86 -34.28
N PRO A 388 1.21 -13.76 -33.32
CA PRO A 388 1.87 -13.77 -32.02
C PRO A 388 3.40 -13.74 -32.10
N LEU A 389 3.99 -12.92 -31.24
CA LEU A 389 5.42 -12.65 -31.05
C LEU A 389 5.70 -12.51 -29.54
N ASP A 390 6.88 -12.04 -29.14
CA ASP A 390 7.27 -12.01 -27.72
C ASP A 390 6.62 -10.86 -26.91
N ASN A 391 6.40 -9.69 -27.53
CA ASN A 391 6.01 -8.46 -26.84
C ASN A 391 4.65 -7.93 -27.30
N LYS A 392 3.89 -7.35 -26.37
CA LYS A 392 2.63 -6.64 -26.61
C LYS A 392 2.88 -5.14 -26.68
N VAL A 393 2.09 -4.46 -27.50
CA VAL A 393 2.17 -3.00 -27.70
C VAL A 393 1.60 -2.25 -26.48
N VAL A 394 2.28 -1.16 -26.10
CA VAL A 394 1.77 -0.13 -25.20
C VAL A 394 1.89 1.27 -25.83
N ARG A 395 1.01 2.19 -25.41
CA ARG A 395 0.79 3.49 -26.08
C ARG A 395 0.63 4.65 -25.11
N GLY A 396 0.84 5.87 -25.58
CA GLY A 396 0.52 7.12 -24.84
C GLY A 396 1.59 7.65 -23.87
N GLY A 397 2.56 6.83 -23.45
CA GLY A 397 3.53 7.23 -22.44
C GLY A 397 2.92 7.38 -21.05
N ALA A 398 3.70 7.81 -20.06
CA ALA A 398 3.30 7.79 -18.65
C ALA A 398 4.02 8.85 -17.79
N TRP A 399 3.57 8.99 -16.54
CA TRP A 399 4.15 9.83 -15.48
C TRP A 399 5.66 9.67 -15.29
N ASN A 400 6.21 8.49 -15.59
CA ASN A 400 7.63 8.17 -15.48
C ASN A 400 8.39 8.20 -16.83
N THR A 401 7.84 8.88 -17.85
CA THR A 401 8.43 9.00 -19.21
C THR A 401 8.65 10.46 -19.61
N THR A 402 9.41 10.69 -20.69
CA THR A 402 9.60 12.03 -21.27
C THR A 402 8.51 12.37 -22.30
N ALA A 403 8.32 13.66 -22.58
CA ALA A 403 7.35 14.17 -23.56
C ALA A 403 7.44 13.53 -24.97
N GLY A 404 8.56 12.89 -25.34
CA GLY A 404 8.68 12.15 -26.61
C GLY A 404 7.82 10.89 -26.69
N PHE A 405 7.48 10.27 -25.54
CA PHE A 405 6.61 9.10 -25.44
C PHE A 405 5.11 9.45 -25.46
N LEU A 406 4.78 10.70 -25.13
CA LEU A 406 3.40 11.22 -25.11
C LEU A 406 2.81 11.42 -26.51
N ARG A 407 3.62 11.31 -27.57
CA ARG A 407 3.17 11.54 -28.94
C ARG A 407 2.20 10.45 -29.36
N SER A 408 1.08 10.80 -30.00
CA SER A 408 0.04 9.83 -30.39
C SER A 408 0.57 8.70 -31.28
N SER A 409 1.61 8.95 -32.09
CA SER A 409 2.25 7.94 -32.93
C SER A 409 3.21 7.00 -32.17
N ASN A 410 3.68 7.35 -30.97
CA ASN A 410 4.81 6.66 -30.35
C ASN A 410 4.45 5.25 -29.84
N ARG A 411 5.22 4.27 -30.29
CA ARG A 411 5.04 2.85 -29.99
C ARG A 411 6.09 2.43 -28.97
N ALA A 412 5.67 1.79 -27.89
CA ALA A 412 6.54 1.03 -27.00
C ALA A 412 5.96 -0.38 -26.82
N ALA A 413 6.73 -1.29 -26.24
CA ALA A 413 6.30 -2.67 -26.07
C ALA A 413 6.96 -3.35 -24.86
N PHE A 414 6.26 -4.30 -24.27
CA PHE A 414 6.72 -5.09 -23.14
C PHE A 414 6.23 -6.55 -23.24
N LEU A 415 6.87 -7.47 -22.53
CA LEU A 415 6.41 -8.87 -22.44
C LEU A 415 5.01 -8.90 -21.79
N PRO A 416 4.08 -9.78 -22.22
CA PRO A 416 2.71 -9.84 -21.70
C PRO A 416 2.59 -9.90 -20.18
N ASP A 417 3.52 -10.62 -19.51
CA ASP A 417 3.54 -10.83 -18.07
C ASP A 417 4.41 -9.82 -17.29
N PHE A 418 4.97 -8.81 -17.98
CA PHE A 418 5.70 -7.73 -17.33
C PHE A 418 4.74 -6.81 -16.55
N ARG A 419 5.19 -6.34 -15.39
CA ARG A 419 4.49 -5.36 -14.55
C ARG A 419 5.32 -4.09 -14.49
N ASN A 420 4.71 -2.96 -14.80
CA ASN A 420 5.37 -1.65 -14.85
C ASN A 420 4.45 -0.61 -14.19
N PRO A 421 4.92 0.19 -13.21
CA PRO A 421 4.12 1.21 -12.55
C PRO A 421 3.79 2.42 -13.43
N GLY A 422 4.29 2.45 -14.67
CA GLY A 422 3.86 3.37 -15.73
C GLY A 422 2.96 2.71 -16.79
N VAL A 423 2.43 1.50 -16.58
CA VAL A 423 1.56 0.81 -17.56
C VAL A 423 0.24 0.37 -16.94
N GLY A 424 -0.86 0.85 -17.53
CA GLY A 424 -2.25 0.47 -17.27
C GLY A 424 -2.97 0.15 -18.59
N PHE A 425 -4.26 0.50 -18.68
CA PHE A 425 -5.09 0.24 -19.86
C PHE A 425 -6.46 0.94 -19.82
N ARG A 426 -7.13 1.00 -20.98
CA ARG A 426 -8.58 1.21 -21.11
C ARG A 426 -9.20 0.14 -22.02
N CYS A 427 -10.52 -0.06 -21.91
CA CYS A 427 -11.25 -1.05 -22.71
C CYS A 427 -12.01 -0.41 -23.89
N VAL A 428 -12.34 -1.21 -24.90
CA VAL A 428 -13.28 -0.88 -25.99
C VAL A 428 -14.37 -1.93 -26.17
N LYS A 429 -15.45 -1.56 -26.85
CA LYS A 429 -16.61 -2.40 -27.17
C LYS A 429 -17.02 -2.10 -28.61
N PRO A 430 -17.19 -3.10 -29.51
CA PRO A 430 -17.69 -2.82 -30.85
C PRO A 430 -19.12 -2.26 -30.77
N MET A 431 -19.50 -1.38 -31.70
CA MET A 431 -20.90 -1.05 -31.87
C MET A 431 -21.68 -2.27 -32.43
N LYS A 432 -22.98 -2.30 -32.16
CA LYS A 432 -23.93 -3.30 -32.68
C LYS A 432 -24.77 -2.69 -33.78
#